data_AF-A0A963Q9A5-F1
#
_entry.id   AF-A0A963Q9A5-F1
#
_cell.length_a   1.000
_cell.length_b   1.000
_cell.length_c   1.000
_cell.angle_alpha   90.00
_cell.angle_beta   90.00
_cell.angle_gamma   90.00
#
_symmetry.space_group_name_H-M   'P 1'
#
loop_
_entity.id
_entity.type
_entity.pdbx_description
1 polymer ?
#
loop_
_entity_poly.entity_id
_entity_poly.type
_entity_poly.pdbx_seq_one_letter_code
_entity_poly.pdbx_strand_id
1 'polypeptide(L)'
;QLALDMLAAVDAYNRHAGGALQVRAGMHVGPAITGVIGLQRLHYDVWGDAVNIASRMESTGSAGRIQVSDAVWQELRLMFRFRCRGTIAVKGKGPMCTFYLLGRQAAVGGNTGPDADGQRRAADLRPWLAA
;
A
#
# COMPACT_ATOMS: atom_id res chain seq x y z
N GLN A 1 5.26 6.92 1.30
CA GLN A 1 6.69 6.72 1.66
C GLN A 1 6.84 6.66 3.18
N LEU A 2 6.57 7.75 3.90
CA LEU A 2 6.70 7.83 5.37
C LEU A 2 6.18 6.61 6.15
N ALA A 3 4.97 6.12 5.85
CA ALA A 3 4.41 4.95 6.55
C ALA A 3 5.24 3.67 6.38
N LEU A 4 5.86 3.45 5.21
CA LEU A 4 6.76 2.32 4.97
C LEU A 4 8.07 2.49 5.76
N ASP A 5 8.60 3.71 5.77
CA ASP A 5 9.82 4.03 6.53
C ASP A 5 9.61 3.86 8.03
N MET A 6 8.43 4.20 8.55
CA MET A 6 8.05 3.97 9.94
C MET A 6 8.05 2.48 10.29
N LEU A 7 7.50 1.60 9.43
CA LEU A 7 7.57 0.16 9.66
C LEU A 7 9.02 -0.34 9.65
N ALA A 8 9.84 0.13 8.69
CA ALA A 8 11.25 -0.22 8.64
C ALA A 8 12.03 0.25 9.89
N ALA A 9 11.69 1.42 10.43
CA ALA A 9 12.27 1.94 11.66
C ALA A 9 11.88 1.10 12.90
N VAL A 10 10.62 0.65 12.97
CA VAL A 10 10.16 -0.27 14.04
C VAL A 10 10.90 -1.60 13.95
N ASP A 11 11.10 -2.14 12.75
CA ASP A 11 11.89 -3.36 12.55
C ASP A 11 13.35 -3.18 12.97
N ALA A 12 13.95 -2.04 12.64
CA ALA A 12 15.31 -1.71 13.07
C ALA A 12 15.41 -1.60 14.60
N TYR A 13 14.42 -0.97 15.24
CA TYR A 13 14.33 -0.88 16.69
C TYR A 13 14.22 -2.26 17.33
N ASN A 14 13.34 -3.12 16.82
CA ASN A 14 13.15 -4.49 17.33
C ASN A 14 14.44 -5.31 17.28
N ARG A 15 15.22 -5.19 16.18
CA ARG A 15 16.53 -5.86 16.06
C ARG A 15 17.55 -5.39 17.10
N HIS A 16 17.50 -4.12 17.50
CA HIS A 16 18.42 -3.56 18.48
C HIS A 16 17.99 -3.85 19.92
N ALA A 17 16.70 -3.70 20.22
CA ALA A 17 16.15 -3.83 21.56
C ALA A 17 15.77 -5.28 21.95
N GLY A 18 15.82 -6.23 21.01
CA GLY A 18 15.38 -7.62 21.23
C GLY A 18 13.86 -7.74 21.44
N GLY A 19 13.09 -6.77 20.94
CA GLY A 19 11.64 -6.69 21.14
C GLY A 19 10.83 -7.16 19.93
N ALA A 20 9.50 -7.21 20.10
CA ALA A 20 8.54 -7.54 19.06
C ALA A 20 7.45 -6.46 18.95
N LEU A 21 7.85 -5.18 18.97
CA LEU A 21 6.93 -4.07 18.80
C LEU A 21 6.28 -4.16 17.42
N GLN A 22 4.95 -4.09 17.38
CA GLN A 22 4.18 -4.11 16.15
C GLN A 22 3.38 -2.83 16.02
N VAL A 23 3.57 -2.12 14.92
CA VAL A 23 2.79 -0.93 14.56
C VAL A 23 1.85 -1.28 13.42
N ARG A 24 0.64 -0.74 13.48
CA ARG A 24 -0.33 -0.79 12.38
C ARG A 24 -0.68 0.64 11.99
N ALA A 25 -1.01 0.85 10.73
CA ALA A 25 -1.37 2.16 10.21
C ALA A 25 -2.57 2.06 9.27
N GLY A 26 -3.38 3.12 9.25
CA GLY A 26 -4.52 3.28 8.36
C GLY A 26 -4.38 4.52 7.50
N MET A 27 -4.71 4.43 6.22
CA MET A 27 -4.65 5.58 5.30
C MET A 27 -5.93 5.70 4.49
N HIS A 28 -6.38 6.94 4.34
CA HIS A 28 -7.44 7.35 3.44
C HIS A 28 -7.12 8.73 2.88
N VAL A 29 -7.69 9.06 1.72
CA VAL A 29 -7.58 10.37 1.08
C VAL A 29 -8.97 10.91 0.81
N GLY A 30 -9.20 12.15 1.20
CA GLY A 30 -10.48 12.83 1.05
C GLY A 30 -10.45 14.21 1.70
N PRO A 31 -11.52 15.00 1.54
CA PRO A 31 -11.63 16.32 2.13
C PRO A 31 -11.62 16.25 3.66
N ALA A 32 -10.96 17.23 4.28
CA ALA A 32 -10.87 17.38 5.73
C ALA A 32 -10.89 18.87 6.11
N ILE A 33 -11.25 19.15 7.36
CA ILE A 33 -11.26 20.48 7.96
C ILE A 33 -10.12 20.54 8.97
N THR A 34 -9.33 21.61 8.94
CA THR A 34 -8.25 21.84 9.90
C THR A 34 -8.53 23.13 10.68
N GLY A 35 -8.08 23.20 11.93
CA GLY A 35 -8.24 24.42 12.73
C GLY A 35 -7.41 24.42 14.00
N VAL A 36 -7.48 25.52 14.72
CA VAL A 36 -6.88 25.68 16.05
C VAL A 36 -7.99 25.65 17.09
N ILE A 37 -7.83 24.81 18.11
CA ILE A 37 -8.73 24.76 19.27
C ILE A 37 -8.00 25.23 20.53
N GLY A 38 -8.73 25.94 21.38
CA GLY A 38 -8.28 26.36 22.70
C GLY A 38 -8.13 27.87 22.81
N LEU A 39 -8.25 28.39 24.04
CA LEU A 39 -8.09 29.81 24.33
C LEU A 39 -6.73 30.13 24.99
N GLN A 40 -6.16 29.18 25.74
CA GLN A 40 -4.86 29.36 26.42
C GLN A 40 -3.78 28.40 25.96
N ARG A 41 -4.15 27.19 25.52
CA ARG A 41 -3.25 26.22 24.89
C ARG A 41 -3.80 25.87 23.53
N LEU A 42 -3.24 26.51 22.52
CA LEU A 42 -3.64 26.34 21.13
C LEU A 42 -3.17 24.97 20.62
N HIS A 43 -4.10 24.16 20.13
CA HIS A 43 -3.83 22.88 19.50
C HIS A 43 -4.29 22.93 18.04
N TYR A 44 -3.39 22.62 17.11
CA TYR A 44 -3.74 22.41 15.71
C TYR A 44 -4.25 20.99 15.53
N ASP A 45 -5.41 20.84 14.91
CA ASP A 45 -6.03 19.54 14.73
C ASP A 45 -6.87 19.50 13.44
N VAL A 46 -7.15 18.28 12.98
CA VAL A 46 -7.80 17.97 11.70
C VAL A 46 -8.98 17.04 11.96
N TRP A 47 -10.15 17.42 11.44
CA TRP A 47 -11.39 16.66 11.56
C TRP A 47 -12.03 16.40 10.20
N GLY A 48 -12.99 15.51 10.20
CA GLY A 48 -13.84 15.24 9.05
C GLY A 48 -13.91 13.76 8.72
N ASP A 49 -14.68 13.49 7.67
CA ASP A 49 -14.95 12.13 7.22
C ASP A 49 -13.68 11.39 6.80
N ALA A 50 -12.73 12.09 6.17
CA ALA A 50 -11.49 11.47 5.74
C ALA A 50 -10.66 10.93 6.92
N VAL A 51 -10.61 11.67 8.03
CA VAL A 51 -9.91 11.25 9.27
C VAL A 51 -10.64 10.08 9.93
N ASN A 52 -11.97 10.10 9.93
CA ASN A 52 -12.78 8.99 10.44
C ASN A 52 -12.54 7.70 9.65
N ILE A 53 -12.53 7.75 8.31
CA ILE A 53 -12.26 6.59 7.47
C ILE A 53 -10.81 6.11 7.67
N ALA A 54 -9.82 7.01 7.71
CA ALA A 54 -8.43 6.65 7.99
C ALA A 54 -8.29 5.93 9.35
N SER A 55 -8.98 6.43 10.38
CA SER A 55 -9.06 5.77 11.69
C SER A 55 -9.67 4.37 11.59
N ARG A 56 -10.72 4.16 10.77
CA ARG A 56 -11.25 2.80 10.53
C ARG A 56 -10.30 1.90 9.77
N MET A 57 -9.50 2.44 8.84
CA MET A 57 -8.46 1.66 8.17
C MET A 57 -7.40 1.17 9.16
N GLU A 58 -7.03 2.00 10.14
CA GLU A 58 -6.08 1.64 11.19
C GLU A 58 -6.69 0.62 12.15
N SER A 59 -7.86 0.92 12.69
CA SER A 59 -8.47 0.13 13.77
C SER A 59 -8.89 -1.27 13.32
N THR A 60 -9.20 -1.43 12.03
CA THR A 60 -9.51 -2.74 11.43
C THR A 60 -8.28 -3.40 10.80
N GLY A 61 -7.13 -2.73 10.81
CA GLY A 61 -5.87 -3.22 10.26
C GLY A 61 -5.23 -4.31 11.10
N SER A 62 -4.36 -5.09 10.47
CA SER A 62 -3.55 -6.10 11.18
C SER A 62 -2.24 -5.47 11.67
N ALA A 63 -1.73 -5.98 12.79
CA ALA A 63 -0.40 -5.65 13.30
C ALA A 63 0.69 -5.80 12.21
N GLY A 64 1.63 -4.86 12.16
CA GLY A 64 2.73 -4.86 11.20
C GLY A 64 2.34 -4.49 9.76
N ARG A 65 1.11 -3.98 9.54
CA ARG A 65 0.60 -3.66 8.20
C ARG A 65 0.04 -2.25 8.12
N ILE A 66 0.13 -1.71 6.91
CA ILE A 66 -0.52 -0.45 6.51
C ILE A 66 -1.75 -0.82 5.69
N GLN A 67 -2.93 -0.55 6.22
CA GLN A 67 -4.18 -0.73 5.51
C GLN A 67 -4.61 0.59 4.86
N VAL A 68 -5.09 0.49 3.64
CA VAL A 68 -5.55 1.64 2.87
C VAL A 68 -6.95 1.39 2.31
N SER A 69 -7.72 2.47 2.19
CA SER A 69 -9.00 2.47 1.46
C SER A 69 -8.79 2.35 -0.05
N ASP A 70 -9.84 1.97 -0.79
CA ASP A 70 -9.86 2.01 -2.26
C ASP A 70 -9.45 3.37 -2.86
N ALA A 71 -9.87 4.50 -2.28
CA ALA A 71 -9.48 5.82 -2.76
C ALA A 71 -7.95 6.01 -2.82
N VAL A 72 -7.22 5.58 -1.78
CA VAL A 72 -5.75 5.64 -1.76
C VAL A 72 -5.14 4.70 -2.77
N TRP A 73 -5.72 3.50 -2.95
CA TRP A 73 -5.27 2.56 -3.96
C TRP A 73 -5.41 3.16 -5.36
N GLN A 74 -6.55 3.78 -5.68
CA GLN A 74 -6.79 4.40 -6.98
C GLN A 74 -5.73 5.45 -7.32
N GLU A 75 -5.39 6.32 -6.37
CA GLU A 75 -4.39 7.38 -6.54
C GLU A 75 -2.95 6.86 -6.65
N LEU A 76 -2.61 5.80 -5.91
CA LEU A 76 -1.22 5.37 -5.72
C LEU A 76 -0.83 4.08 -6.44
N ARG A 77 -1.77 3.37 -7.09
CA ARG A 77 -1.56 2.05 -7.70
C ARG A 77 -0.44 1.98 -8.75
N LEU A 78 -0.06 3.10 -9.36
CA LEU A 78 1.00 3.14 -10.38
C LEU A 78 2.41 3.29 -9.77
N MET A 79 2.50 3.71 -8.51
CA MET A 79 3.78 4.00 -7.83
C MET A 79 4.08 3.04 -6.70
N PHE A 80 3.05 2.35 -6.18
CA PHE A 80 3.14 1.48 -5.03
C PHE A 80 2.46 0.15 -5.30
N ARG A 81 2.96 -0.89 -4.63
CA ARG A 81 2.42 -2.24 -4.68
C ARG A 81 1.43 -2.44 -3.54
N PHE A 82 0.29 -3.03 -3.88
CA PHE A 82 -0.79 -3.31 -2.96
C PHE A 82 -1.21 -4.77 -3.05
N ARG A 83 -1.78 -5.30 -1.96
CA ARG A 83 -2.50 -6.57 -1.95
C ARG A 83 -3.94 -6.33 -1.54
N CYS A 84 -4.88 -6.86 -2.32
CA CYS A 84 -6.29 -6.85 -1.93
C CYS A 84 -6.46 -7.54 -0.57
N ARG A 85 -7.09 -6.85 0.37
CA ARG A 85 -7.50 -7.42 1.66
C ARG A 85 -8.92 -7.98 1.57
N GLY A 86 -9.77 -7.32 0.79
CA GLY A 86 -11.19 -7.59 0.67
C GLY A 86 -12.02 -6.44 1.24
N THR A 87 -13.31 -6.72 1.42
CA THR A 87 -14.30 -5.73 1.83
C THR A 87 -14.49 -5.74 3.33
N ILE A 88 -14.60 -4.55 3.93
CA ILE A 88 -14.95 -4.39 5.34
C ILE A 88 -16.16 -3.47 5.51
N ALA A 89 -16.95 -3.70 6.56
CA ALA A 89 -18.03 -2.80 6.94
C ALA A 89 -17.47 -1.58 7.67
N VAL A 90 -17.68 -0.39 7.12
CA VAL A 90 -17.30 0.88 7.71
C VAL A 90 -18.56 1.60 8.18
N LYS A 91 -18.62 1.93 9.48
CA LYS A 91 -19.78 2.60 10.10
C LYS A 91 -20.10 3.90 9.34
N GLY A 92 -21.33 4.03 8.86
CA GLY A 92 -21.80 5.21 8.12
C GLY A 92 -21.38 5.27 6.64
N LYS A 93 -20.60 4.29 6.16
CA LYS A 93 -20.18 4.18 4.74
C LYS A 93 -20.63 2.89 4.08
N GLY A 94 -20.93 1.86 4.87
CA GLY A 94 -21.26 0.54 4.34
C GLY A 94 -20.01 -0.27 3.97
N PRO A 95 -20.13 -1.22 3.04
CA PRO A 95 -19.01 -2.05 2.61
C PRO A 95 -17.98 -1.23 1.81
N MET A 96 -16.71 -1.31 2.18
CA MET A 96 -15.59 -0.68 1.47
C MET A 96 -14.51 -1.69 1.12
N CYS A 97 -14.04 -1.66 -0.13
CA CYS A 97 -12.87 -2.44 -0.55
C CYS A 97 -11.60 -1.85 0.07
N THR A 98 -10.71 -2.71 0.55
CA THR A 98 -9.48 -2.32 1.24
C THR A 98 -8.28 -3.12 0.77
N PHE A 99 -7.12 -2.52 0.95
CA PHE A 99 -5.85 -3.06 0.49
C PHE A 99 -4.79 -2.92 1.58
N TYR A 100 -3.78 -3.80 1.54
CA TYR A 100 -2.54 -3.59 2.27
C TYR A 100 -1.49 -3.00 1.34
N LEU A 101 -0.86 -1.91 1.78
CA LEU A 101 0.31 -1.34 1.11
C LEU A 101 1.53 -2.22 1.43
N LEU A 102 2.22 -2.69 0.38
CA LEU A 102 3.37 -3.60 0.51
C LEU A 102 4.71 -2.89 0.36
N GLY A 103 4.77 -1.84 -0.46
CA GLY A 103 6.03 -1.18 -0.77
C GLY A 103 5.94 -0.34 -2.04
N ARG A 104 7.04 0.31 -2.39
CA ARG A 104 7.16 1.06 -3.65
C ARG A 104 7.24 0.07 -4.83
N GLN A 105 6.66 0.46 -5.96
CA GLN A 105 6.84 -0.29 -7.20
C GLN A 105 8.29 -0.13 -7.66
N ALA A 106 8.93 -1.23 -8.06
CA ALA A 106 10.24 -1.13 -8.70
C ALA A 106 10.07 -0.28 -9.96
N ALA A 107 11.00 0.63 -10.23
CA ALA A 107 11.06 1.26 -11.53
C ALA A 107 11.09 0.13 -12.57
N VAL A 108 10.23 0.21 -13.59
CA VAL A 108 10.33 -0.69 -14.74
C VAL A 108 11.65 -0.33 -15.41
N GLY A 109 12.73 -0.96 -14.96
CA GLY A 109 14.01 -0.91 -15.62
C GLY A 109 13.82 -1.59 -16.96
N GLY A 110 13.83 -0.81 -18.04
CA GLY A 110 14.05 -1.34 -19.38
C GLY A 110 15.40 -2.05 -19.39
N ASN A 111 15.35 -3.37 -19.29
CA ASN A 111 16.48 -4.23 -19.63
C ASN A 111 15.99 -5.20 -20.71
N THR A 112 15.80 -4.69 -21.92
CA THR A 112 15.97 -5.51 -23.13
C THR A 112 17.46 -5.56 -23.42
N GLY A 113 18.08 -6.70 -23.10
CA GLY A 113 19.41 -7.03 -23.56
C GLY A 113 19.99 -8.27 -22.89
N PRO A 114 20.77 -9.07 -23.64
CA PRO A 114 20.41 -9.76 -24.88
C PRO A 114 20.01 -11.21 -24.56
N ASP A 115 19.22 -11.81 -25.45
CA ASP A 115 18.98 -13.26 -25.46
C ASP A 115 20.32 -14.00 -25.60
N ALA A 116 20.84 -14.49 -24.49
CA ALA A 116 21.99 -15.37 -24.44
C ALA A 116 21.62 -16.59 -23.61
N ASP A 117 20.81 -17.47 -24.21
CA ASP A 117 21.00 -18.91 -24.11
C ASP A 117 20.01 -19.67 -24.99
N GLY A 118 20.55 -20.59 -25.79
CA GLY A 118 19.78 -21.78 -26.16
C GLY A 118 19.41 -21.95 -27.63
N GLN A 119 20.36 -21.75 -28.54
CA GLN A 119 20.34 -22.46 -29.81
C GLN A 119 20.18 -23.97 -29.57
N ARG A 120 18.98 -24.51 -29.88
CA ARG A 120 18.58 -25.93 -30.05
C ARG A 120 17.05 -25.88 -30.31
N ARG A 121 16.45 -26.23 -31.45
CA ARG A 121 16.81 -26.96 -32.67
C ARG A 121 15.93 -26.41 -33.80
N ALA A 122 16.52 -25.88 -34.87
CA ALA A 122 15.86 -25.69 -36.15
C ALA A 122 16.30 -26.84 -37.08
N ALA A 123 15.78 -28.02 -36.80
CA ALA A 123 15.83 -29.19 -37.66
C ALA A 123 14.60 -30.02 -37.29
N ASP A 124 13.83 -30.43 -38.30
CA ASP A 124 12.47 -30.96 -38.21
C ASP A 124 11.41 -29.90 -37.88
N LEU A 125 10.88 -29.27 -38.93
CA LEU A 125 9.45 -29.27 -39.28
C LEU A 125 9.22 -28.32 -40.48
N ARG A 126 9.28 -28.88 -41.69
CA ARG A 126 8.56 -28.41 -42.89
C ARG A 126 8.04 -29.67 -43.61
N PRO A 127 6.99 -29.64 -44.46
CA PRO A 127 5.91 -28.64 -44.65
C PRO A 127 4.50 -29.30 -44.78
N TRP A 128 3.44 -28.72 -44.20
CA TRP A 128 2.05 -29.16 -44.47
C TRP A 128 1.15 -28.02 -45.02
N LEU A 129 1.71 -27.12 -45.82
CA LEU A 129 0.93 -26.17 -46.62
C LEU A 129 1.23 -26.37 -48.11
N ALA A 130 0.70 -27.47 -48.65
CA ALA A 130 0.48 -27.67 -50.08
C ALA A 130 -0.64 -28.72 -50.27
N ALA A 131 -1.88 -28.24 -50.32
CA ALA A 131 -3.03 -28.75 -51.09
C ALA A 131 -4.31 -28.07 -50.58
#